data_AF-A0A951BEE2-F1
#
_entry.id   AF-A0A951BEE2-F1
#
_cell.length_a   1.000
_cell.length_b   1.000
_cell.length_c   1.000
_cell.angle_alpha   90.00
_cell.angle_beta   90.00
_cell.angle_gamma   90.00
#
_symmetry.space_group_name_H-M   'P 1'
#
loop_
_entity.id
_entity.type
_entity.pdbx_description
1 polymer ?
#
loop_
_entity_poly.entity_id
_entity_poly.type
_entity_poly.pdbx_seq_one_letter_code
_entity_poly.pdbx_strand_id
1 'polypeptide(L)'
;ADTRDASARAAESATFVRSVASQADDVKSLTGQATTAVRTAGTAGGDMKTAIERFTQRSMVFLRHSTRANRRQQERVPVKVKGILQFASQTLPITTLDISTGGALLLDQSEAIWPGLSGILTVDGIGTMRATVVARSELGLHTRYDSIDADAIIRINDMIARVHEENKPLIKRVQQAAVDICRAFEDGLATGRVKIEELITIDYRPIPDTNPVQYETASLPFYEKALPVILQRHRSEYPRPLFALAFDRNAYVPVHHPEFSLPQRPEDPVWNDLNSRNKRILDRGITLVGARNREPYNLRVYMRHQRDGTPAPIKVISAPIFVKETFWGNVQMGFPL
;
A
#
# COMPACT_ATOMS: atom_id res chain seq x y z
N ALA A 1 36.38 -4.48 -79.29
CA ALA A 1 35.02 -4.77 -78.82
C ALA A 1 34.88 -4.62 -77.29
N ASP A 2 35.96 -4.36 -76.54
CA ASP A 2 35.99 -4.48 -75.08
C ASP A 2 35.42 -3.31 -74.26
N THR A 3 35.38 -2.09 -74.78
CA THR A 3 34.95 -0.90 -74.01
C THR A 3 33.44 -0.79 -73.82
N ARG A 4 32.64 -1.32 -74.77
CA ARG A 4 31.17 -1.38 -74.65
C ARG A 4 30.71 -2.42 -73.62
N ASP A 5 31.38 -3.56 -73.54
CA ASP A 5 31.06 -4.62 -72.56
C ASP A 5 31.43 -4.18 -71.13
N ALA A 6 32.58 -3.49 -70.97
CA ALA A 6 32.96 -2.91 -69.68
C ALA A 6 31.97 -1.85 -69.17
N SER A 7 31.44 -1.00 -70.05
CA SER A 7 30.45 0.02 -69.68
C SER A 7 29.09 -0.58 -69.30
N ALA A 8 28.66 -1.63 -70.01
CA ALA A 8 27.43 -2.36 -69.69
C ALA A 8 27.51 -3.02 -68.31
N ARG A 9 28.62 -3.71 -68.02
CA ARG A 9 28.87 -4.32 -66.70
C ARG A 9 28.98 -3.30 -65.58
N ALA A 10 29.55 -2.12 -65.84
CA ALA A 10 29.61 -1.04 -64.86
C ALA A 10 28.22 -0.46 -64.55
N ALA A 11 27.35 -0.31 -65.55
CA ALA A 11 25.97 0.15 -65.38
C ALA A 11 25.10 -0.88 -64.62
N GLU A 12 25.29 -2.17 -64.90
CA GLU A 12 24.64 -3.27 -64.19
C GLU A 12 25.11 -3.33 -62.72
N SER A 13 26.42 -3.23 -62.49
CA SER A 13 27.00 -3.16 -61.14
C SER A 13 26.49 -1.94 -60.36
N ALA A 14 26.39 -0.76 -60.98
CA ALA A 14 25.83 0.43 -60.34
C ALA A 14 24.34 0.26 -59.98
N THR A 15 23.59 -0.47 -60.81
CA THR A 15 22.17 -0.78 -60.55
C THR A 15 22.03 -1.79 -59.42
N PHE A 16 22.89 -2.80 -59.38
CA PHE A 16 22.98 -3.75 -58.27
C PHE A 16 23.35 -3.07 -56.95
N VAL A 17 24.36 -2.19 -56.95
CA VAL A 17 24.75 -1.42 -55.75
C VAL A 17 23.62 -0.54 -55.24
N ARG A 18 22.86 0.13 -56.13
CA ARG A 18 21.67 0.90 -55.75
C ARG A 18 20.58 0.03 -55.14
N SER A 19 20.34 -1.16 -55.69
CA SER A 19 19.37 -2.12 -55.15
C SER A 19 19.77 -2.61 -53.75
N VAL A 20 21.04 -2.94 -53.56
CA VAL A 20 21.58 -3.37 -52.25
C VAL A 20 21.48 -2.24 -51.23
N ALA A 21 21.78 -1.00 -51.61
CA ALA A 21 21.64 0.17 -50.74
C ALA A 21 20.19 0.39 -50.31
N SER A 22 19.23 0.35 -51.26
CA SER A 22 17.79 0.44 -50.96
C SER A 22 17.35 -0.66 -49.99
N GLN A 23 17.81 -1.89 -50.22
CA GLN A 23 17.44 -3.03 -49.38
C GLN A 23 18.06 -2.94 -47.99
N ALA A 24 19.25 -2.35 -47.85
CA ALA A 24 19.86 -2.06 -46.56
C ALA A 24 19.08 -0.98 -45.78
N ASP A 25 18.58 0.06 -46.47
CA ASP A 25 17.72 1.08 -45.87
C ASP A 25 16.37 0.50 -45.41
N ASP A 26 15.77 -0.40 -46.19
CA ASP A 26 14.54 -1.12 -45.82
C ASP A 26 14.76 -1.99 -44.58
N VAL A 27 15.87 -2.74 -44.53
CA VAL A 27 16.25 -3.55 -43.35
C VAL A 27 16.45 -2.68 -42.12
N LYS A 28 17.09 -1.50 -42.27
CA LYS A 28 17.29 -0.55 -41.18
C LYS A 28 15.97 0.00 -40.65
N SER A 29 15.05 0.36 -41.55
CA SER A 29 13.70 0.83 -41.20
C SER A 29 12.91 -0.25 -40.45
N LEU A 30 12.87 -1.47 -40.99
CA LEU A 30 12.22 -2.63 -40.36
C LEU A 30 12.79 -2.93 -38.97
N THR A 31 14.12 -2.86 -38.81
CA THR A 31 14.79 -3.06 -37.52
C THR A 31 14.39 -1.97 -36.51
N GLY A 32 14.27 -0.73 -36.95
CA GLY A 32 13.79 0.38 -36.11
C GLY A 32 12.34 0.20 -35.64
N GLN A 33 11.46 -0.25 -36.54
CA GLN A 33 10.07 -0.57 -36.22
C GLN A 33 9.99 -1.76 -35.25
N ALA A 34 10.75 -2.83 -35.49
CA ALA A 34 10.81 -3.99 -34.62
C ALA A 34 11.31 -3.62 -33.21
N THR A 35 12.34 -2.79 -33.11
CA THR A 35 12.87 -2.30 -31.83
C THR A 35 11.81 -1.49 -31.06
N THR A 36 11.06 -0.65 -31.77
CA THR A 36 9.96 0.12 -31.18
C THR A 36 8.83 -0.80 -30.70
N ALA A 37 8.44 -1.79 -31.50
CA ALA A 37 7.42 -2.76 -31.15
C ALA A 37 7.81 -3.61 -29.92
N VAL A 38 9.07 -4.07 -29.84
CA VAL A 38 9.61 -4.80 -28.69
C VAL A 38 9.57 -3.93 -27.43
N ARG A 39 9.93 -2.65 -27.51
CA ARG A 39 9.87 -1.72 -26.38
C ARG A 39 8.42 -1.54 -25.89
N THR A 40 7.48 -1.32 -26.80
CA THR A 40 6.04 -1.19 -26.47
C THR A 40 5.48 -2.47 -25.86
N ALA A 41 5.86 -3.64 -26.38
CA ALA A 41 5.47 -4.92 -25.80
C ALA A 41 6.07 -5.12 -24.40
N GLY A 42 7.32 -4.71 -24.19
CA GLY A 42 7.97 -4.74 -22.88
C GLY A 42 7.27 -3.85 -21.84
N THR A 43 6.90 -2.62 -22.20
CA THR A 43 6.14 -1.72 -21.31
C THR A 43 4.76 -2.28 -21.01
N ALA A 44 4.03 -2.75 -22.03
CA ALA A 44 2.71 -3.36 -21.85
C ALA A 44 2.76 -4.62 -20.95
N GLY A 45 3.80 -5.44 -21.07
CA GLY A 45 4.04 -6.59 -20.19
C GLY A 45 4.30 -6.18 -18.73
N GLY A 46 5.08 -5.12 -18.51
CA GLY A 46 5.31 -4.54 -17.18
C GLY A 46 4.03 -3.99 -16.53
N ASP A 47 3.23 -3.27 -17.31
CA ASP A 47 1.93 -2.74 -16.86
C ASP A 47 0.95 -3.87 -16.52
N MET A 48 0.90 -4.93 -17.33
CA MET A 48 0.09 -6.10 -17.09
C MET A 48 0.48 -6.82 -15.80
N LYS A 49 1.78 -7.02 -15.56
CA LYS A 49 2.28 -7.61 -14.30
C LYS A 49 1.79 -6.79 -13.10
N THR A 50 1.97 -5.46 -13.15
CA THR A 50 1.53 -4.54 -12.09
C THR A 50 0.01 -4.61 -11.88
N ALA A 51 -0.77 -4.67 -12.96
CA ALA A 51 -2.22 -4.80 -12.89
C ALA A 51 -2.67 -6.12 -12.26
N ILE A 52 -2.01 -7.23 -12.58
CA ILE A 52 -2.28 -8.55 -11.98
C ILE A 52 -1.94 -8.56 -10.49
N GLU A 53 -0.81 -7.98 -10.08
CA GLU A 53 -0.43 -7.86 -8.68
C GLU A 53 -1.47 -7.03 -7.91
N ARG A 54 -1.90 -5.88 -8.46
CA ARG A 54 -2.96 -5.03 -7.89
C ARG A 54 -4.29 -5.77 -7.78
N PHE A 55 -4.68 -6.50 -8.84
CA PHE A 55 -5.91 -7.30 -8.84
C PHE A 55 -5.87 -8.39 -7.77
N THR A 56 -4.75 -9.09 -7.65
CA THR A 56 -4.55 -10.14 -6.65
C THR A 56 -4.64 -9.57 -5.24
N GLN A 57 -3.99 -8.44 -4.96
CA GLN A 57 -4.08 -7.77 -3.66
C GLN A 57 -5.51 -7.33 -3.33
N ARG A 58 -6.23 -6.70 -4.27
CA ARG A 58 -7.62 -6.25 -4.07
C ARG A 58 -8.57 -7.42 -3.86
N SER A 59 -8.42 -8.49 -4.65
CA SER A 59 -9.19 -9.72 -4.53
C SER A 59 -8.94 -10.39 -3.18
N MET A 60 -7.70 -10.44 -2.71
CA MET A 60 -7.37 -10.96 -1.38
C MET A 60 -7.97 -10.12 -0.26
N VAL A 61 -7.98 -8.78 -0.37
CA VAL A 61 -8.66 -7.91 0.61
C VAL A 61 -10.16 -8.14 0.60
N PHE A 62 -10.80 -8.24 -0.57
CA PHE A 62 -12.22 -8.56 -0.68
C PHE A 62 -12.55 -9.94 -0.08
N LEU A 63 -11.75 -10.96 -0.37
CA LEU A 63 -11.90 -12.29 0.22
C LEU A 63 -11.77 -12.24 1.75
N ARG A 64 -10.81 -11.46 2.30
CA ARG A 64 -10.67 -11.29 3.75
C ARG A 64 -11.85 -10.56 4.41
N HIS A 65 -12.50 -9.63 3.70
CA HIS A 65 -13.66 -8.88 4.21
C HIS A 65 -15.01 -9.56 3.99
N SER A 66 -15.11 -10.48 3.02
CA SER A 66 -16.35 -11.27 2.89
C SER A 66 -16.50 -12.18 4.10
N THR A 67 -17.64 -12.10 4.77
CA THR A 67 -17.97 -12.80 6.02
C THR A 67 -17.75 -14.32 5.95
N ARG A 68 -17.76 -14.89 4.75
CA ARG A 68 -17.52 -16.33 4.48
C ARG A 68 -16.03 -16.71 4.35
N ALA A 69 -15.14 -15.74 4.16
CA ALA A 69 -13.69 -15.95 3.99
C ALA A 69 -12.82 -15.10 4.93
N ASN A 70 -13.40 -14.43 5.93
CA ASN A 70 -12.67 -13.93 7.08
C ASN A 70 -12.13 -15.11 7.91
N ARG A 71 -11.05 -15.74 7.45
CA ARG A 71 -10.36 -16.86 8.11
C ARG A 71 -9.73 -16.49 9.47
N ARG A 72 -9.81 -15.22 9.89
CA ARG A 72 -9.25 -14.71 11.15
C ARG A 72 -10.39 -14.46 12.13
N GLN A 73 -10.87 -15.54 12.75
CA GLN A 73 -11.90 -15.48 13.80
C GLN A 73 -11.39 -14.84 15.11
N GLN A 74 -10.08 -14.74 15.26
CA GLN A 74 -9.44 -14.26 16.49
C GLN A 74 -8.90 -12.85 16.31
N GLU A 75 -9.18 -12.02 17.30
CA GLU A 75 -8.66 -10.66 17.38
C GLU A 75 -7.14 -10.66 17.45
N ARG A 76 -6.53 -9.66 16.80
CA ARG A 76 -5.09 -9.48 16.75
C ARG A 76 -4.74 -8.03 17.02
N VAL A 77 -3.82 -7.82 17.95
CA VAL A 77 -3.42 -6.48 18.39
C VAL A 77 -1.94 -6.20 18.11
N PRO A 78 -1.57 -4.95 17.79
CA PRO A 78 -0.17 -4.55 17.66
C PRO A 78 0.55 -4.65 19.01
N VAL A 79 1.76 -5.22 18.99
CA VAL A 79 2.66 -5.30 20.14
C VAL A 79 4.11 -5.11 19.67
N LYS A 80 5.04 -4.83 20.58
CA LYS A 80 6.47 -4.86 20.26
C LYS A 80 7.21 -5.64 21.33
N VAL A 81 7.17 -6.96 21.20
CA VAL A 81 7.65 -7.88 22.24
C VAL A 81 8.80 -8.72 21.69
N LYS A 82 9.91 -8.76 22.42
CA LYS A 82 11.08 -9.57 22.03
C LYS A 82 10.79 -11.05 22.26
N GLY A 83 11.58 -11.88 21.61
CA GLY A 83 11.48 -13.32 21.74
C GLY A 83 12.52 -14.02 20.90
N ILE A 84 12.35 -15.34 20.81
CA ILE A 84 13.29 -16.23 20.13
C ILE A 84 12.49 -17.23 19.31
N LEU A 85 12.90 -17.43 18.04
CA LEU A 85 12.40 -18.51 17.20
C LEU A 85 13.51 -19.55 17.03
N GLN A 86 13.25 -20.78 17.45
CA GLN A 86 14.13 -21.93 17.29
C GLN A 86 13.57 -22.85 16.21
N PHE A 87 14.38 -23.19 15.22
CA PHE A 87 14.00 -24.10 14.14
C PHE A 87 15.23 -24.87 13.64
N ALA A 88 15.04 -26.14 13.30
CA ALA A 88 16.15 -27.03 12.97
C ALA A 88 17.28 -26.90 14.02
N SER A 89 18.50 -26.54 13.60
CA SER A 89 19.66 -26.26 14.46
C SER A 89 19.93 -24.76 14.68
N GLN A 90 19.00 -23.88 14.31
CA GLN A 90 19.14 -22.43 14.40
C GLN A 90 18.26 -21.84 15.52
N THR A 91 18.76 -20.76 16.12
CA THR A 91 18.06 -19.94 17.10
C THR A 91 18.20 -18.49 16.67
N LEU A 92 17.08 -17.82 16.39
CA LEU A 92 17.07 -16.44 15.93
C LEU A 92 16.33 -15.53 16.92
N PRO A 93 16.90 -14.39 17.32
CA PRO A 93 16.15 -13.36 18.03
C PRO A 93 15.10 -12.77 17.10
N ILE A 94 13.88 -12.61 17.60
CA ILE A 94 12.77 -12.02 16.83
C ILE A 94 12.12 -10.88 17.62
N THR A 95 11.36 -10.05 16.92
CA THR A 95 10.43 -9.09 17.55
C THR A 95 9.03 -9.37 17.05
N THR A 96 8.11 -9.69 17.95
CA THR A 96 6.70 -9.84 17.66
C THR A 96 6.07 -8.46 17.49
N LEU A 97 5.49 -8.20 16.32
CA LEU A 97 4.84 -6.93 15.95
C LEU A 97 3.33 -6.93 16.19
N ASP A 98 2.70 -8.09 16.14
CA ASP A 98 1.31 -8.27 16.56
C ASP A 98 1.11 -9.67 17.14
N ILE A 99 0.03 -9.85 17.89
CA ILE A 99 -0.28 -11.13 18.53
C ILE A 99 -1.79 -11.40 18.56
N SER A 100 -2.15 -12.67 18.39
CA SER A 100 -3.49 -13.22 18.63
C SER A 100 -3.35 -14.59 19.29
N THR A 101 -4.45 -15.18 19.75
CA THR A 101 -4.46 -16.54 20.32
C THR A 101 -4.12 -17.65 19.31
N GLY A 102 -3.99 -17.33 18.02
CA GLY A 102 -3.75 -18.29 16.94
C GLY A 102 -2.47 -18.04 16.16
N GLY A 103 -1.71 -16.99 16.47
CA GLY A 103 -0.44 -16.72 15.82
C GLY A 103 0.12 -15.32 16.05
N ALA A 104 1.37 -15.11 15.65
CA ALA A 104 2.08 -13.82 15.74
C ALA A 104 2.56 -13.31 14.37
N LEU A 105 2.81 -12.01 14.24
CA LEU A 105 3.60 -11.43 13.17
C LEU A 105 4.99 -11.16 13.72
N LEU A 106 6.00 -11.80 13.14
CA LEU A 106 7.37 -11.63 13.57
C LEU A 106 8.08 -10.69 12.60
N LEU A 107 8.70 -9.64 13.11
CA LEU A 107 9.68 -8.86 12.37
C LEU A 107 10.88 -9.76 12.10
N ASP A 108 11.15 -9.99 10.82
CA ASP A 108 12.27 -10.77 10.36
C ASP A 108 12.95 -10.04 9.20
N GLN A 109 14.28 -10.05 9.24
CA GLN A 109 15.14 -9.56 8.15
C GLN A 109 15.99 -10.70 7.56
N SER A 110 15.88 -11.91 8.09
CA SER A 110 16.58 -13.09 7.59
C SER A 110 15.94 -13.60 6.29
N GLU A 111 16.76 -14.06 5.35
CA GLU A 111 16.30 -14.81 4.18
C GLU A 111 16.20 -16.31 4.47
N ALA A 112 16.66 -16.76 5.64
CA ALA A 112 16.72 -18.17 6.02
C ALA A 112 15.37 -18.79 6.42
N ILE A 113 14.28 -18.01 6.45
CA ILE A 113 12.96 -18.49 6.87
C ILE A 113 11.95 -18.39 5.73
N TRP A 114 11.37 -19.54 5.39
CA TRP A 114 10.33 -19.69 4.36
C TRP A 114 9.03 -20.26 4.95
N PRO A 115 7.88 -20.02 4.29
CA PRO A 115 6.60 -20.64 4.66
C PRO A 115 6.71 -22.18 4.69
N GLY A 116 6.04 -22.79 5.67
CA GLY A 116 6.06 -24.23 5.96
C GLY A 116 7.04 -24.63 7.07
N LEU A 117 7.96 -23.74 7.45
CA LEU A 117 8.92 -24.00 8.52
C LEU A 117 8.24 -23.95 9.89
N SER A 118 8.37 -25.03 10.65
CA SER A 118 7.88 -25.16 12.02
C SER A 118 9.02 -25.06 13.03
N GLY A 119 8.75 -24.45 14.17
CA GLY A 119 9.73 -24.21 15.22
C GLY A 119 9.09 -23.99 16.58
N ILE A 120 9.95 -23.74 17.56
CA ILE A 120 9.57 -23.31 18.91
C ILE A 120 9.70 -21.80 18.96
N LEU A 121 8.59 -21.11 19.22
CA LEU A 121 8.54 -19.67 19.40
C LEU A 121 8.39 -19.36 20.88
N THR A 122 9.37 -18.66 21.44
CA THR A 122 9.29 -18.09 22.79
C THR A 122 9.07 -16.59 22.66
N VAL A 123 8.02 -16.08 23.30
CA VAL A 123 7.68 -14.65 23.32
C VAL A 123 7.74 -14.17 24.76
N ASP A 124 8.50 -13.10 25.01
CA ASP A 124 8.71 -12.57 26.35
C ASP A 124 7.37 -12.20 27.01
N GLY A 125 7.16 -12.66 28.25
CA GLY A 125 5.92 -12.43 28.99
C GLY A 125 4.70 -13.24 28.52
N ILE A 126 4.82 -14.04 27.45
CA ILE A 126 3.75 -14.95 26.97
C ILE A 126 4.13 -16.42 27.15
N GLY A 127 5.41 -16.77 26.96
CA GLY A 127 5.90 -18.13 27.09
C GLY A 127 6.24 -18.77 25.75
N THR A 128 6.28 -20.11 25.74
CA THR A 128 6.81 -20.90 24.62
C THR A 128 5.70 -21.70 23.96
N MET A 129 5.65 -21.67 22.63
CA MET A 129 4.65 -22.38 21.84
C MET A 129 5.26 -22.95 20.56
N ARG A 130 4.68 -24.04 20.05
CA ARG A 130 5.04 -24.55 18.72
C ARG A 130 4.33 -23.70 17.67
N ALA A 131 5.08 -23.20 16.69
CA ALA A 131 4.55 -22.32 15.66
C ALA A 131 5.08 -22.69 14.28
N THR A 132 4.24 -22.50 13.26
CA THR A 132 4.58 -22.69 11.86
C THR A 132 4.48 -21.36 11.11
N VAL A 133 5.47 -21.05 10.30
CA VAL A 133 5.44 -19.91 9.38
C VAL A 133 4.50 -20.24 8.23
N VAL A 134 3.43 -19.46 8.06
CA VAL A 134 2.40 -19.71 7.04
C VAL A 134 2.51 -18.78 5.83
N ALA A 135 3.13 -17.61 6.00
CA ALA A 135 3.36 -16.65 4.92
C ALA A 135 4.45 -15.64 5.27
N ARG A 136 4.99 -14.97 4.26
CA ARG A 136 5.88 -13.80 4.39
C ARG A 136 5.22 -12.59 3.72
N SER A 137 5.31 -11.43 4.34
CA SER A 137 4.86 -10.15 3.75
C SER A 137 5.88 -9.04 4.02
N GLU A 138 5.61 -7.82 3.52
CA GLU A 138 6.43 -6.62 3.78
C GLU A 138 6.61 -6.29 5.28
N LEU A 139 5.76 -6.85 6.14
CA LEU A 139 5.78 -6.65 7.58
C LEU A 139 6.65 -7.69 8.32
N GLY A 140 6.97 -8.81 7.66
CA GLY A 140 7.68 -9.95 8.26
C GLY A 140 6.94 -11.28 8.08
N LEU A 141 7.15 -12.19 9.03
CA LEU A 141 6.67 -13.57 8.98
C LEU A 141 5.34 -13.72 9.71
N HIS A 142 4.35 -14.26 9.01
CA HIS A 142 3.07 -14.63 9.62
C HIS A 142 3.21 -16.05 10.16
N THR A 143 3.05 -16.21 11.47
CA THR A 143 3.06 -17.51 12.12
C THR A 143 1.68 -17.92 12.57
N ARG A 144 1.44 -19.22 12.61
CA ARG A 144 0.30 -19.86 13.26
C ARG A 144 0.82 -20.68 14.43
N TYR A 145 0.13 -20.65 15.56
CA TYR A 145 0.43 -21.56 16.67
C TYR A 145 -0.17 -22.94 16.35
N ASP A 146 0.67 -23.98 16.40
CA ASP A 146 0.21 -25.36 16.21
C ASP A 146 -0.27 -25.97 17.53
N SER A 147 0.30 -25.51 18.65
CA SER A 147 -0.15 -25.82 20.01
C SER A 147 0.16 -24.66 20.94
N ILE A 148 -0.81 -24.26 21.75
CA ILE A 148 -0.68 -23.21 22.77
C ILE A 148 -1.28 -23.72 24.09
N ASP A 149 -0.58 -23.51 25.20
CA ASP A 149 -1.07 -23.89 26.52
C ASP A 149 -2.09 -22.88 27.08
N ALA A 150 -2.86 -23.31 28.09
CA ALA A 150 -3.93 -22.51 28.67
C ALA A 150 -3.40 -21.21 29.31
N ASP A 151 -2.22 -21.25 29.94
CA ASP A 151 -1.65 -20.08 30.59
C ASP A 151 -1.16 -19.05 29.56
N ALA A 152 -0.63 -19.50 28.43
CA ALA A 152 -0.25 -18.65 27.31
C ALA A 152 -1.48 -17.99 26.68
N ILE A 153 -2.60 -18.71 26.55
CA ILE A 153 -3.88 -18.12 26.11
C ILE A 153 -4.31 -17.00 27.07
N ILE A 154 -4.26 -17.23 28.38
CA ILE A 154 -4.61 -16.22 29.40
C ILE A 154 -3.69 -14.99 29.25
N ARG A 155 -2.37 -15.20 29.20
CA ARG A 155 -1.40 -14.10 29.06
C ARG A 155 -1.57 -13.31 27.75
N ILE A 156 -1.94 -13.96 26.64
CA ILE A 156 -2.26 -13.29 25.37
C ILE A 156 -3.54 -12.46 25.51
N ASN A 157 -4.60 -12.99 26.12
CA ASN A 157 -5.84 -12.25 26.32
C ASN A 157 -5.62 -11.02 27.23
N ASP A 158 -4.83 -11.18 28.30
CA ASP A 158 -4.44 -10.04 29.15
C ASP A 158 -3.63 -9.00 28.37
N MET A 159 -2.73 -9.44 27.48
CA MET A 159 -2.00 -8.54 26.58
C MET A 159 -2.94 -7.79 25.65
N ILE A 160 -3.91 -8.48 25.04
CA ILE A 160 -4.93 -7.88 24.18
C ILE A 160 -5.72 -6.81 24.94
N ALA A 161 -6.19 -7.13 26.15
CA ALA A 161 -6.92 -6.19 26.99
C ALA A 161 -6.07 -4.95 27.34
N ARG A 162 -4.80 -5.13 27.72
CA ARG A 162 -3.87 -4.02 27.99
C ARG A 162 -3.66 -3.13 26.78
N VAL A 163 -3.39 -3.72 25.61
CA VAL A 163 -3.21 -2.96 24.36
C VAL A 163 -4.45 -2.13 24.04
N HIS A 164 -5.65 -2.68 24.22
CA HIS A 164 -6.88 -1.90 24.07
C HIS A 164 -6.95 -0.74 25.05
N GLU A 165 -6.74 -0.99 26.34
CA GLU A 165 -6.78 0.05 27.37
C GLU A 165 -5.81 1.20 27.08
N GLU A 166 -4.55 0.87 26.78
CA GLU A 166 -3.50 1.84 26.49
C GLU A 166 -3.81 2.68 25.23
N ASN A 167 -4.49 2.10 24.25
CA ASN A 167 -4.81 2.78 22.99
C ASN A 167 -6.18 3.46 22.99
N LYS A 168 -7.03 3.29 24.02
CA LYS A 168 -8.35 3.95 24.12
C LYS A 168 -8.31 5.45 23.84
N PRO A 169 -7.38 6.26 24.40
CA PRO A 169 -7.33 7.69 24.12
C PRO A 169 -7.04 7.99 22.64
N LEU A 170 -6.17 7.20 22.01
CA LEU A 170 -5.83 7.35 20.59
C LEU A 170 -7.00 6.96 19.70
N ILE A 171 -7.70 5.87 20.04
CA ILE A 171 -8.89 5.41 19.33
C ILE A 171 -9.97 6.50 19.36
N LYS A 172 -10.26 7.06 20.55
CA LYS A 172 -11.23 8.17 20.69
C LYS A 172 -10.86 9.38 19.84
N ARG A 173 -9.57 9.73 19.77
CA ARG A 173 -9.09 10.84 18.92
C ARG A 173 -9.30 10.57 17.44
N VAL A 174 -8.99 9.37 16.94
CA VAL A 174 -9.24 9.03 15.54
C VAL A 174 -10.73 9.03 15.22
N GLN A 175 -11.58 8.55 16.13
CA GLN A 175 -13.03 8.63 16.00
C GLN A 175 -13.53 10.08 15.99
N GLN A 176 -12.98 10.94 16.84
CA GLN A 176 -13.33 12.37 16.84
C GLN A 176 -12.94 13.04 15.52
N ALA A 177 -11.79 12.70 14.94
CA ALA A 177 -11.42 13.18 13.61
C ALA A 177 -12.41 12.73 12.53
N ALA A 178 -12.92 11.49 12.62
CA ALA A 178 -13.94 11.00 11.69
C ALA A 178 -15.24 11.81 11.81
N VAL A 179 -15.66 12.12 13.04
CA VAL A 179 -16.83 12.97 13.33
C VAL A 179 -16.64 14.38 12.77
N ASP A 180 -15.46 14.97 12.96
CA ASP A 180 -15.19 16.33 12.47
C ASP A 180 -15.17 16.42 10.95
N ILE A 181 -14.62 15.41 10.27
CA ILE A 181 -14.65 15.31 8.81
C ILE A 181 -16.09 15.08 8.31
N CYS A 182 -16.84 14.20 8.97
CA CYS A 182 -18.26 13.97 8.67
C CYS A 182 -19.05 15.29 8.72
N ARG A 183 -18.93 16.05 9.83
CA ARG A 183 -19.58 17.36 9.96
C ARG A 183 -19.21 18.32 8.85
N ALA A 184 -17.91 18.44 8.51
CA ALA A 184 -17.47 19.31 7.43
C ALA A 184 -18.07 18.90 6.07
N PHE A 185 -18.21 17.61 5.81
CA PHE A 185 -18.83 17.09 4.60
C PHE A 185 -20.33 17.36 4.58
N GLU A 186 -21.03 17.13 5.69
CA GLU A 186 -22.47 17.40 5.82
C GLU A 186 -22.78 18.90 5.70
N ASP A 187 -21.96 19.78 6.27
CA ASP A 187 -22.05 21.23 6.08
C ASP A 187 -21.82 21.61 4.62
N GLY A 188 -20.86 20.96 3.95
CA GLY A 188 -20.60 21.12 2.51
C GLY A 188 -21.83 20.77 1.67
N LEU A 189 -22.53 19.68 2.02
CA LEU A 189 -23.77 19.26 1.37
C LEU A 189 -24.92 20.25 1.66
N ALA A 190 -25.09 20.65 2.90
CA ALA A 190 -26.17 21.57 3.32
C ALA A 190 -26.03 22.95 2.66
N THR A 191 -24.80 23.40 2.43
CA THR A 191 -24.50 24.69 1.80
C THR A 191 -24.34 24.62 0.28
N GLY A 192 -24.49 23.43 -0.33
CA GLY A 192 -24.37 23.23 -1.77
C GLY A 192 -22.96 23.39 -2.33
N ARG A 193 -21.91 23.35 -1.50
CA ARG A 193 -20.51 23.45 -1.93
C ARG A 193 -19.99 22.16 -2.58
N VAL A 194 -20.67 21.04 -2.33
CA VAL A 194 -20.40 19.72 -2.88
C VAL A 194 -21.71 18.95 -2.92
N LYS A 195 -21.82 17.96 -3.81
CA LYS A 195 -22.96 17.03 -3.86
C LYS A 195 -22.58 15.66 -3.32
N ILE A 196 -23.57 14.89 -2.86
CA ILE A 196 -23.30 13.57 -2.27
C ILE A 196 -22.73 12.59 -3.31
N GLU A 197 -23.17 12.69 -4.56
CA GLU A 197 -22.68 11.87 -5.68
C GLU A 197 -21.22 12.17 -6.01
N GLU A 198 -20.78 13.42 -5.80
CA GLU A 198 -19.40 13.84 -5.98
C GLU A 198 -18.51 13.31 -4.85
N LEU A 199 -19.03 13.20 -3.63
CA LEU A 199 -18.31 12.65 -2.48
C LEU A 199 -18.19 11.11 -2.57
N ILE A 200 -19.26 10.45 -3.02
CA ILE A 200 -19.38 8.98 -3.09
C ILE A 200 -19.06 8.49 -4.52
N THR A 201 -18.02 9.04 -5.15
CA THR A 201 -17.70 8.75 -6.55
C THR A 201 -16.79 7.52 -6.74
N ILE A 202 -16.74 7.04 -7.99
CA ILE A 202 -15.69 6.16 -8.53
C ILE A 202 -15.02 6.74 -9.78
N ASP A 203 -15.42 7.95 -10.20
CA ASP A 203 -14.87 8.70 -11.34
C ASP A 203 -13.57 9.40 -10.93
N TYR A 204 -12.47 8.64 -10.90
CA TYR A 204 -11.12 9.15 -10.69
C TYR A 204 -10.47 9.44 -12.05
N ARG A 205 -10.24 10.71 -12.35
CA ARG A 205 -9.64 11.14 -13.62
C ARG A 205 -8.14 11.31 -13.44
N PRO A 206 -7.29 10.57 -14.16
CA PRO A 206 -5.85 10.72 -14.02
C PRO A 206 -5.42 12.13 -14.44
N ILE A 207 -4.53 12.73 -13.65
CA ILE A 207 -3.88 14.00 -13.98
C ILE A 207 -2.76 13.68 -14.98
N PRO A 208 -2.76 14.29 -16.18
CA PRO A 208 -1.70 14.10 -17.16
C PRO A 208 -0.31 14.39 -16.57
N ASP A 209 0.70 13.72 -17.10
CA ASP A 209 2.12 13.96 -16.78
C ASP A 209 2.47 13.79 -15.29
N THR A 210 1.73 12.92 -14.58
CA THR A 210 2.03 12.53 -13.19
C THR A 210 2.53 11.10 -13.07
N ASN A 211 3.63 10.91 -12.35
CA ASN A 211 4.22 9.61 -12.04
C ASN A 211 4.86 9.62 -10.63
N PRO A 212 4.30 8.92 -9.62
CA PRO A 212 3.09 8.09 -9.70
C PRO A 212 1.83 8.89 -10.03
N VAL A 213 0.86 8.22 -10.67
CA VAL A 213 -0.39 8.85 -11.14
C VAL A 213 -1.14 9.51 -9.99
N GLN A 214 -1.47 10.79 -10.17
CA GLN A 214 -2.45 11.52 -9.36
C GLN A 214 -3.80 11.55 -10.08
N TYR A 215 -4.87 11.73 -9.31
CA TYR A 215 -6.25 11.71 -9.79
C TYR A 215 -7.02 12.92 -9.29
N GLU A 216 -7.85 13.46 -10.16
CA GLU A 216 -8.89 14.42 -9.85
C GLU A 216 -10.24 13.74 -9.66
N THR A 217 -11.07 14.38 -8.84
CA THR A 217 -12.48 14.05 -8.64
C THR A 217 -13.25 15.37 -8.56
N ALA A 218 -14.57 15.33 -8.83
CA ALA A 218 -15.41 16.54 -8.72
C ALA A 218 -15.34 17.20 -7.32
N SER A 219 -15.17 16.39 -6.26
CA SER A 219 -15.05 16.87 -4.88
C SER A 219 -13.66 17.36 -4.48
N LEU A 220 -12.63 17.22 -5.33
CA LEU A 220 -11.27 17.57 -4.95
C LEU A 220 -11.12 19.02 -4.47
N PRO A 221 -11.68 20.05 -5.15
CA PRO A 221 -11.60 21.43 -4.67
C PRO A 221 -12.27 21.65 -3.31
N PHE A 222 -13.29 20.85 -2.99
CA PHE A 222 -13.94 20.86 -1.68
C PHE A 222 -13.04 20.21 -0.62
N TYR A 223 -12.45 19.05 -0.90
CA TYR A 223 -11.52 18.36 0.00
C TYR A 223 -10.29 19.23 0.33
N GLU A 224 -9.69 19.89 -0.67
CA GLU A 224 -8.54 20.77 -0.51
C GLU A 224 -8.81 21.97 0.42
N LYS A 225 -10.07 22.36 0.59
CA LYS A 225 -10.47 23.42 1.54
C LYS A 225 -10.84 22.86 2.90
N ALA A 226 -11.60 21.77 2.96
CA ALA A 226 -12.17 21.25 4.20
C ALA A 226 -11.16 20.44 5.04
N LEU A 227 -10.37 19.57 4.41
CA LEU A 227 -9.56 18.58 5.12
C LEU A 227 -8.29 19.12 5.80
N PRO A 228 -7.51 20.06 5.21
CA PRO A 228 -6.21 20.43 5.79
C PRO A 228 -6.28 20.91 7.23
N VAL A 229 -7.24 21.77 7.55
CA VAL A 229 -7.38 22.36 8.90
C VAL A 229 -7.73 21.29 9.93
N ILE A 230 -8.64 20.38 9.58
CA ILE A 230 -9.10 19.29 10.47
C ILE A 230 -7.96 18.30 10.71
N LEU A 231 -7.30 17.84 9.64
CA LEU A 231 -6.19 16.89 9.72
C LEU A 231 -4.99 17.49 10.47
N GLN A 232 -4.69 18.77 10.27
CA GLN A 232 -3.60 19.45 10.96
C GLN A 232 -3.90 19.59 12.46
N ARG A 233 -5.11 19.99 12.85
CA ARG A 233 -5.53 20.05 14.26
C ARG A 233 -5.28 18.70 14.93
N HIS A 234 -5.84 17.65 14.35
CA HIS A 234 -5.71 16.28 14.83
C HIS A 234 -4.31 15.69 14.70
N ARG A 235 -3.37 16.31 13.96
CA ARG A 235 -1.96 15.89 13.94
C ARG A 235 -1.12 16.61 15.00
N SER A 236 -1.52 17.81 15.40
CA SER A 236 -0.75 18.64 16.34
C SER A 236 -0.93 18.24 17.81
N GLU A 237 -2.06 17.61 18.17
CA GLU A 237 -2.36 17.23 19.56
C GLU A 237 -1.41 16.13 20.10
N TYR A 238 -1.15 16.12 21.40
CA TYR A 238 -0.28 15.12 22.05
C TYR A 238 -1.09 13.86 22.46
N PRO A 239 -0.51 12.64 22.35
CA PRO A 239 0.75 12.32 21.67
C PRO A 239 0.62 12.54 20.16
N ARG A 240 1.66 13.12 19.54
CA ARG A 240 1.59 13.53 18.13
C ARG A 240 1.65 12.31 17.21
N PRO A 241 0.64 12.08 16.36
CA PRO A 241 0.73 11.05 15.34
C PRO A 241 1.80 11.43 14.31
N LEU A 242 2.43 10.40 13.74
CA LEU A 242 3.37 10.51 12.63
C LEU A 242 2.68 11.06 11.37
N PHE A 243 1.38 10.74 11.20
CA PHE A 243 0.51 11.30 10.17
C PHE A 243 -0.96 11.19 10.61
N ALA A 244 -1.81 12.06 10.05
CA ALA A 244 -3.26 11.92 10.04
C ALA A 244 -3.76 12.09 8.59
N LEU A 245 -4.51 11.14 8.04
CA LEU A 245 -4.96 11.15 6.64
C LEU A 245 -6.41 10.70 6.55
N ALA A 246 -7.16 11.33 5.65
CA ALA A 246 -8.48 10.85 5.25
C ALA A 246 -8.37 10.21 3.86
N PHE A 247 -8.99 9.05 3.68
CA PHE A 247 -9.07 8.38 2.39
C PHE A 247 -10.42 7.71 2.19
N ASP A 248 -10.88 7.70 0.95
CA ASP A 248 -12.16 7.07 0.61
C ASP A 248 -12.07 5.53 0.61
N ARG A 249 -13.20 4.87 0.35
CA ARG A 249 -13.34 3.40 0.28
C ARG A 249 -12.46 2.69 -0.77
N ASN A 250 -11.84 3.44 -1.68
CA ASN A 250 -10.90 2.96 -2.69
C ASN A 250 -9.45 3.32 -2.35
N ALA A 251 -9.19 3.83 -1.14
CA ALA A 251 -7.90 4.31 -0.67
C ALA A 251 -7.37 5.54 -1.43
N TYR A 252 -8.26 6.35 -2.01
CA TYR A 252 -7.90 7.65 -2.57
C TYR A 252 -7.65 8.65 -1.45
N VAL A 253 -6.45 9.24 -1.43
CA VAL A 253 -6.02 10.30 -0.50
C VAL A 253 -6.09 11.63 -1.25
N PRO A 254 -7.19 12.40 -1.19
CA PRO A 254 -7.31 13.66 -1.91
C PRO A 254 -6.30 14.71 -1.42
N VAL A 255 -6.09 14.76 -0.11
CA VAL A 255 -5.23 15.74 0.57
C VAL A 255 -4.24 14.99 1.46
N HIS A 256 -2.98 15.43 1.44
CA HIS A 256 -1.95 14.96 2.35
C HIS A 256 -1.33 16.17 3.07
N HIS A 257 -0.49 15.94 4.08
CA HIS A 257 0.28 17.01 4.71
C HIS A 257 1.12 17.78 3.69
N PRO A 258 1.35 19.10 3.89
CA PRO A 258 2.04 19.95 2.91
C PRO A 258 3.41 19.43 2.49
N GLU A 259 4.19 18.87 3.43
CA GLU A 259 5.53 18.33 3.16
C GLU A 259 5.53 17.04 2.32
N PHE A 260 4.36 16.49 2.03
CA PHE A 260 4.14 15.34 1.14
C PHE A 260 3.13 15.68 0.03
N SER A 261 2.87 16.96 -0.23
CA SER A 261 1.98 17.45 -1.29
C SER A 261 2.73 18.41 -2.23
N LEU A 262 4.03 18.17 -2.42
CA LEU A 262 4.86 18.99 -3.29
C LEU A 262 4.53 18.71 -4.76
N PRO A 263 4.72 19.68 -5.68
CA PRO A 263 4.59 19.46 -7.11
C PRO A 263 5.49 18.31 -7.57
N GLN A 264 4.99 17.47 -8.46
CA GLN A 264 5.77 16.37 -9.03
C GLN A 264 6.89 16.89 -9.95
N ARG A 265 7.99 16.15 -9.99
CA ARG A 265 9.12 16.30 -10.90
C ARG A 265 8.96 15.28 -12.03
N PRO A 266 8.82 15.69 -13.30
CA PRO A 266 8.56 14.75 -14.41
C PRO A 266 9.56 13.59 -14.49
N GLU A 267 10.85 13.88 -14.28
CA GLU A 267 11.95 12.92 -14.44
C GLU A 267 12.37 12.20 -13.13
N ASP A 268 11.62 12.36 -12.03
CA ASP A 268 12.00 11.78 -10.73
C ASP A 268 10.83 11.10 -9.99
N PRO A 269 10.37 9.93 -10.48
CA PRO A 269 9.26 9.19 -9.87
C PRO A 269 9.53 8.72 -8.44
N VAL A 270 10.81 8.48 -8.10
CA VAL A 270 11.21 8.05 -6.75
C VAL A 270 11.03 9.20 -5.77
N TRP A 271 11.47 10.40 -6.14
CA TRP A 271 11.20 11.59 -5.34
C TRP A 271 9.71 11.90 -5.24
N ASN A 272 8.96 11.76 -6.34
CA ASN A 272 7.50 11.97 -6.35
C ASN A 272 6.77 11.00 -5.41
N ASP A 273 7.18 9.73 -5.36
CA ASP A 273 6.56 8.75 -4.46
C ASP A 273 6.71 9.14 -2.98
N LEU A 274 7.82 9.81 -2.65
CA LEU A 274 8.11 10.27 -1.29
C LEU A 274 7.49 11.63 -0.96
N ASN A 275 7.34 12.54 -1.93
CA ASN A 275 7.04 13.95 -1.68
C ASN A 275 5.72 14.46 -2.30
N SER A 276 5.06 13.68 -3.17
CA SER A 276 3.83 14.03 -3.88
C SER A 276 2.79 12.93 -3.70
N ARG A 277 2.33 12.77 -2.44
CA ARG A 277 1.48 11.66 -1.98
C ARG A 277 -0.01 12.01 -1.92
N ASN A 278 -0.36 13.28 -2.11
CA ASN A 278 -1.74 13.73 -2.27
C ASN A 278 -2.31 13.34 -3.63
N LYS A 279 -3.64 13.37 -3.77
CA LYS A 279 -4.40 13.04 -4.98
C LYS A 279 -4.09 11.63 -5.50
N ARG A 280 -3.65 10.70 -4.66
CA ARG A 280 -3.25 9.35 -5.09
C ARG A 280 -4.17 8.29 -4.52
N ILE A 281 -4.40 7.24 -5.30
CA ILE A 281 -4.93 5.99 -4.79
C ILE A 281 -3.77 5.19 -4.22
N LEU A 282 -3.74 5.01 -2.89
CA LEU A 282 -2.71 4.23 -2.22
C LEU A 282 -3.14 2.75 -2.20
N ASP A 283 -2.74 2.03 -3.24
CA ASP A 283 -3.16 0.65 -3.52
C ASP A 283 -2.49 -0.43 -2.66
N ARG A 284 -1.74 -0.07 -1.62
CA ARG A 284 -1.13 -1.03 -0.70
C ARG A 284 -2.22 -1.79 0.07
N GLY A 285 -2.12 -3.12 0.12
CA GLY A 285 -3.14 -3.99 0.72
C GLY A 285 -3.55 -3.61 2.15
N ILE A 286 -2.62 -3.10 2.97
CA ILE A 286 -2.92 -2.62 4.34
C ILE A 286 -3.73 -1.32 4.36
N THR A 287 -3.41 -0.37 3.47
CA THR A 287 -4.17 0.88 3.31
C THR A 287 -5.57 0.59 2.82
N LEU A 288 -5.74 -0.35 1.89
CA LEU A 288 -7.06 -0.75 1.40
C LEU A 288 -7.93 -1.42 2.47
N VAL A 289 -7.34 -2.22 3.37
CA VAL A 289 -8.08 -2.75 4.52
C VAL A 289 -8.53 -1.61 5.44
N GLY A 290 -7.64 -0.66 5.73
CA GLY A 290 -8.00 0.52 6.50
C GLY A 290 -9.11 1.34 5.82
N ALA A 291 -9.04 1.49 4.49
CA ALA A 291 -10.02 2.22 3.68
C ALA A 291 -11.42 1.61 3.70
N ARG A 292 -11.49 0.28 3.83
CA ARG A 292 -12.74 -0.48 3.83
C ARG A 292 -13.21 -0.90 5.21
N ASN A 293 -12.55 -0.42 6.27
CA ASN A 293 -13.01 -0.63 7.63
C ASN A 293 -14.39 0.02 7.82
N ARG A 294 -15.36 -0.76 8.31
CA ARG A 294 -16.69 -0.27 8.70
C ARG A 294 -16.98 -0.47 10.19
N GLU A 295 -16.06 -1.12 10.91
CA GLU A 295 -16.11 -1.24 12.37
C GLU A 295 -15.79 0.11 13.03
N PRO A 296 -16.21 0.36 14.29
CA PRO A 296 -16.01 1.64 14.97
C PRO A 296 -14.56 2.13 14.98
N TYR A 297 -13.60 1.22 14.93
CA TYR A 297 -12.20 1.49 14.64
C TYR A 297 -11.48 0.23 14.16
N ASN A 298 -10.27 0.40 13.63
CA ASN A 298 -9.36 -0.70 13.32
C ASN A 298 -7.94 -0.35 13.77
N LEU A 299 -7.35 -1.16 14.64
CA LEU A 299 -5.99 -0.99 15.17
C LEU A 299 -5.05 -2.07 14.60
N ARG A 300 -3.98 -1.68 13.91
CA ARG A 300 -3.05 -2.63 13.24
C ARG A 300 -1.61 -2.14 13.24
N VAL A 301 -0.70 -3.05 12.91
CA VAL A 301 0.68 -2.72 12.56
C VAL A 301 0.76 -2.27 11.11
N TYR A 302 1.63 -1.29 10.85
CA TYR A 302 2.01 -0.86 9.52
C TYR A 302 3.54 -0.66 9.44
N MET A 303 4.14 -1.01 8.29
CA MET A 303 5.55 -0.72 8.05
C MET A 303 5.67 0.66 7.39
N ARG A 304 6.20 1.63 8.14
CA ARG A 304 6.46 2.95 7.61
C ARG A 304 7.90 3.03 7.14
N HIS A 305 8.11 3.30 5.85
CA HIS A 305 9.42 3.70 5.35
C HIS A 305 9.68 5.15 5.74
N GLN A 306 10.80 5.38 6.42
CA GLN A 306 11.30 6.71 6.72
C GLN A 306 11.99 7.33 5.50
N ARG A 307 12.29 8.64 5.56
CA ARG A 307 12.95 9.35 4.45
C ARG A 307 14.37 8.82 4.18
N ASP A 308 15.02 8.25 5.19
CA ASP A 308 16.32 7.58 5.08
C ASP A 308 16.20 6.13 4.56
N GLY A 309 14.99 5.69 4.18
CA GLY A 309 14.72 4.34 3.69
C GLY A 309 14.53 3.31 4.80
N THR A 310 14.76 3.64 6.07
CA THR A 310 14.66 2.68 7.17
C THR A 310 13.19 2.31 7.45
N PRO A 311 12.84 1.02 7.46
CA PRO A 311 11.50 0.59 7.83
C PRO A 311 11.33 0.67 9.35
N ALA A 312 10.27 1.35 9.79
CA ALA A 312 9.88 1.42 11.19
C ALA A 312 8.46 0.85 11.36
N PRO A 313 8.26 -0.18 12.20
CA PRO A 313 6.93 -0.64 12.52
C PRO A 313 6.22 0.42 13.37
N ILE A 314 5.01 0.76 12.97
CA ILE A 314 4.14 1.71 13.67
C ILE A 314 2.78 1.06 13.93
N LYS A 315 2.03 1.57 14.89
CA LYS A 315 0.60 1.25 15.01
C LYS A 315 -0.22 2.27 14.23
N VAL A 316 -1.22 1.81 13.51
CA VAL A 316 -2.18 2.62 12.79
C VAL A 316 -3.58 2.37 13.33
N ILE A 317 -4.34 3.44 13.51
CA ILE A 317 -5.74 3.40 13.92
C ILE A 317 -6.55 4.06 12.82
N SER A 318 -7.56 3.36 12.31
CA SER A 318 -8.56 3.90 11.38
C SER A 318 -9.93 4.01 12.03
N ALA A 319 -10.72 5.01 11.66
CA ALA A 319 -12.13 5.12 12.02
C ALA A 319 -12.96 5.52 10.79
N PRO A 320 -14.17 4.93 10.62
CA PRO A 320 -14.96 5.12 9.42
C PRO A 320 -15.65 6.48 9.41
N ILE A 321 -15.79 7.05 8.21
CA ILE A 321 -16.52 8.28 7.94
C ILE A 321 -17.77 7.90 7.15
N PHE A 322 -18.93 8.21 7.70
CA PHE A 322 -20.22 8.09 7.05
C PHE A 322 -20.77 9.50 6.79
N VAL A 323 -21.36 9.74 5.63
CA VAL A 323 -21.96 11.02 5.24
C VAL A 323 -23.39 10.71 4.82
N LYS A 324 -24.40 11.29 5.50
CA LYS A 324 -25.81 10.89 5.29
C LYS A 324 -25.98 9.36 5.27
N GLU A 325 -25.44 8.69 6.29
CA GLU A 325 -25.45 7.21 6.44
C GLU A 325 -24.68 6.43 5.36
N THR A 326 -24.13 7.10 4.35
CA THR A 326 -23.39 6.48 3.26
C THR A 326 -21.90 6.40 3.60
N PHE A 327 -21.31 5.22 3.47
CA PHE A 327 -19.89 5.00 3.75
C PHE A 327 -18.99 5.70 2.72
N TRP A 328 -18.26 6.72 3.16
CA TRP A 328 -17.29 7.43 2.32
C TRP A 328 -15.94 6.72 2.31
N GLY A 329 -15.42 6.41 3.50
CA GLY A 329 -14.07 5.88 3.70
C GLY A 329 -13.66 5.96 5.16
N ASN A 330 -12.39 6.21 5.44
CA ASN A 330 -11.85 6.27 6.79
C ASN A 330 -10.89 7.44 6.97
N VAL A 331 -10.77 7.92 8.21
CA VAL A 331 -9.58 8.65 8.67
C VAL A 331 -8.64 7.66 9.33
N GLN A 332 -7.34 7.83 9.15
CA GLN A 332 -6.30 7.02 9.77
C GLN A 332 -5.20 7.89 10.36
N MET A 333 -4.74 7.49 11.54
CA MET A 333 -3.57 8.09 12.18
C MET A 333 -2.54 7.01 12.53
N GLY A 334 -1.27 7.33 12.31
CA GLY A 334 -0.14 6.47 12.66
C GLY A 334 0.59 6.97 13.91
N PHE A 335 0.92 6.07 14.82
CA PHE A 335 1.66 6.35 16.05
C PHE A 335 2.85 5.41 16.18
N PRO A 336 3.92 5.80 16.90
CA PRO A 336 4.97 4.85 17.28
C PRO A 336 4.36 3.59 17.90
N LEU A 337 4.86 2.41 17.49
CA LEU A 337 4.39 1.12 17.98
C LEU A 337 4.77 0.93 19.45
#